data_AF-A0A381XLC9-F1
#
_entry.id   AF-A0A381XLC9-F1
#
_cell.length_a   1.000
_cell.length_b   1.000
_cell.length_c   1.000
_cell.angle_alpha   90.00
_cell.angle_beta   90.00
_cell.angle_gamma   90.00
#
_symmetry.space_group_name_H-M   'P 1'
#
loop_
_entity.id
_entity.type
_entity.pdbx_description
1 polymer ?
#
loop_
_entity_poly.entity_id
_entity_poly.type
_entity_poly.pdbx_seq_one_letter_code
_entity_poly.pdbx_strand_id
1 'polypeptide(L)' 'MLLLRSLLFNLFLYTGIVAVFLIALPALFLPPKFTLLFGKFLGHYVVFVVRIFLNTKVEIKGISNIP' A
#
# COMPACT_ATOMS: atom_id res chain seq x y z
N MET A 1 -1.79 6.58 -24.59
CA MET A 1 -1.33 7.41 -23.44
C MET A 1 -1.98 7.01 -22.10
N LEU A 2 -3.30 6.80 -22.03
CA LEU A 2 -3.99 6.37 -20.80
C LEU A 2 -3.64 4.94 -20.36
N LEU A 3 -3.57 4.01 -21.32
CA LEU A 3 -3.26 2.60 -21.06
C LEU A 3 -1.85 2.40 -20.47
N LEU A 4 -0.84 3.10 -20.99
CA LEU A 4 0.53 2.99 -20.49
C LEU A 4 0.65 3.47 -19.03
N ARG A 5 -0.03 4.57 -18.69
CA ARG A 5 -0.11 5.09 -17.33
C ARG A 5 -0.81 4.12 -16.38
N SER A 6 -1.93 3.54 -16.81
CA SER A 6 -2.65 2.52 -16.03
C SER A 6 -1.84 1.24 -15.85
N LEU A 7 -1.11 0.82 -16.89
CA LEU A 7 -0.28 -0.39 -16.85
C LEU A 7 0.94 -0.21 -15.93
N LEU A 8 1.62 0.94 -16.01
CA LEU A 8 2.69 1.30 -15.07
C LEU A 8 2.15 1.37 -13.63
N PHE A 9 1.03 2.07 -13.41
CA PHE A 9 0.40 2.13 -12.09
C PHE A 9 0.12 0.74 -11.52
N ASN A 10 -0.54 -0.13 -12.29
CA ASN A 10 -0.85 -1.49 -11.86
C ASN A 10 0.40 -2.31 -11.58
N LEU A 11 1.42 -2.20 -12.43
CA LEU A 11 2.69 -2.90 -12.23
C LEU A 11 3.32 -2.51 -10.88
N PHE A 12 3.52 -1.22 -10.63
CA PHE A 12 4.12 -0.74 -9.37
C PHE A 12 3.24 -1.04 -8.15
N LEU A 13 1.91 -0.89 -8.26
CA LEU A 13 0.99 -1.18 -7.17
C LEU A 13 1.06 -2.67 -6.79
N TYR A 14 0.83 -3.57 -7.75
CA TYR A 14 0.80 -5.00 -7.47
C TYR A 14 2.18 -5.56 -7.12
N THR A 15 3.27 -5.13 -7.76
CA THR A 15 4.62 -5.56 -7.40
C THR A 15 4.98 -5.17 -5.97
N GLY A 16 4.65 -3.95 -5.53
CA GLY A 16 4.92 -3.54 -4.16
C GLY A 16 4.06 -4.28 -3.14
N ILE A 17 2.78 -4.52 -3.44
CA ILE A 17 1.90 -5.33 -2.60
C ILE A 17 2.46 -6.75 -2.42
N VAL A 18 2.81 -7.42 -3.53
CA VAL A 18 3.37 -8.78 -3.49
C VAL A 18 4.69 -8.81 -2.72
N ALA A 19 5.57 -7.84 -2.93
CA ALA A 19 6.85 -7.75 -2.21
C ALA A 19 6.63 -7.61 -0.69
N VAL A 20 5.72 -6.74 -0.25
CA VAL A 20 5.40 -6.57 1.18
C VAL A 20 4.80 -7.85 1.75
N PHE A 21 3.90 -8.53 1.04
CA PHE A 21 3.33 -9.79 1.51
C PHE A 21 4.35 -10.93 1.59
N LEU A 22 5.29 -11.03 0.64
CA LEU A 22 6.37 -12.00 0.70
C LEU A 22 7.27 -11.77 1.92
N ILE A 23 7.58 -10.51 2.25
CA ILE A 23 8.35 -10.15 3.45
C ILE A 23 7.52 -10.35 4.72
N ALA A 24 6.20 -10.23 4.65
CA ALA A 24 5.28 -10.42 5.78
C ALA A 24 4.90 -11.88 6.04
N LEU A 25 5.24 -12.84 5.16
CA LEU A 25 4.98 -14.27 5.40
C LEU A 25 5.51 -14.79 6.74
N PRO A 26 6.75 -14.46 7.18
CA PRO A 26 7.23 -14.84 8.50
C PRO A 26 6.40 -14.22 9.62
N ALA A 27 5.86 -13.01 9.39
CA ALA A 27 5.05 -12.28 10.38
C ALA A 27 3.75 -13.00 10.73
N LEU A 28 3.31 -13.96 9.92
CA LEU A 28 2.15 -14.81 10.21
C LEU A 28 2.34 -15.66 11.47
N PHE A 29 3.59 -15.99 11.82
CA PHE A 29 3.95 -16.71 13.05
C PHE A 29 4.31 -15.78 14.21
N LEU A 30 4.42 -14.46 13.97
CA LEU A 30 4.80 -13.47 14.96
C LEU A 30 3.57 -12.84 15.63
N PRO A 31 3.75 -12.14 16.76
CA PRO A 31 2.68 -11.39 17.40
C PRO A 31 2.03 -10.37 16.43
N PRO A 32 0.71 -10.09 16.58
CA PRO A 32 -0.06 -9.23 15.66
C PRO A 32 0.51 -7.82 15.45
N LYS A 33 1.35 -7.34 16.37
CA LYS A 33 2.03 -6.04 16.30
C LYS A 33 2.86 -5.90 15.02
N PHE A 34 3.51 -6.98 14.57
CA PHE A 34 4.32 -6.97 13.35
C PHE A 34 3.45 -6.87 12.10
N THR A 35 2.36 -7.64 12.03
CA THR A 35 1.37 -7.54 10.95
C THR A 35 0.78 -6.14 10.85
N LEU A 36 0.50 -5.48 11.98
CA LEU A 36 0.01 -4.10 12.01
C LEU A 36 1.04 -3.10 11.45
N LEU A 37 2.33 -3.33 11.71
CA LEU A 37 3.43 -2.51 11.20
C LEU A 37 3.54 -2.64 9.67
N PHE A 38 3.46 -3.86 9.14
CA PHE A 38 3.42 -4.09 7.69
C PHE A 38 2.17 -3.48 7.05
N GLY A 39 1.01 -3.56 7.70
CA GLY A 39 -0.22 -2.91 7.22
C GLY A 39 -0.09 -1.39 7.15
N LYS A 40 0.52 -0.75 8.17
CA LYS A 40 0.79 0.69 8.16
C LYS A 40 1.76 1.07 7.03
N PHE A 41 2.82 0.28 6.84
CA PHE A 41 3.78 0.48 5.76
C PHE A 41 3.13 0.36 4.38
N LEU A 42 2.31 -0.69 4.17
CA LEU A 42 1.54 -0.91 2.95
C LEU A 42 0.60 0.27 2.65
N GLY A 43 -0.08 0.80 3.67
CA GLY A 43 -0.95 1.97 3.53
C GLY A 43 -0.20 3.20 3.02
N HIS A 44 0.97 3.51 3.61
CA HIS A 44 1.82 4.60 3.13
C HIS A 44 2.35 4.36 1.71
N TYR A 45 2.71 3.12 1.38
CA TYR A 45 3.15 2.74 0.04
C TYR A 45 2.05 2.99 -1.01
N VAL A 46 0.82 2.55 -0.75
CA VAL A 46 -0.30 2.75 -1.69
C VAL A 46 -0.59 4.23 -1.89
N VAL A 47 -0.60 5.04 -0.82
CA VAL A 47 -0.78 6.49 -0.92
C VAL A 47 0.30 7.14 -1.77
N PHE A 48 1.55 6.69 -1.62
CA PHE A 48 2.70 7.17 -2.40
C PHE A 48 2.56 6.82 -3.88
N VAL A 49 2.22 5.56 -4.21
CA VAL A 49 2.02 5.11 -5.60
C VAL A 49 0.89 5.89 -6.27
N VAL A 50 -0.25 6.06 -5.59
CA VAL A 50 -1.38 6.83 -6.14
C VAL A 50 -0.99 8.30 -6.39
N ARG A 51 -0.26 8.94 -5.46
CA ARG A 51 0.22 10.31 -5.67
C ARG A 51 1.18 10.43 -6.84
N ILE A 52 2.14 9.51 -7.01
CA ILE A 52 3.13 9.61 -8.10
C ILE A 52 2.50 9.29 -9.46
N PHE A 53 1.82 8.15 -9.58
CA PHE A 53 1.37 7.66 -10.88
C PHE A 53 0.06 8.32 -11.31
N LEU A 54 -0.87 8.57 -10.38
CA LEU A 54 -2.18 9.14 -10.69
C LEU A 54 -2.26 10.65 -10.42
N ASN A 55 -1.25 11.25 -9.77
CA ASN A 55 -1.21 12.67 -9.41
C ASN A 55 -2.44 13.12 -8.60
N THR A 56 -2.96 12.21 -7.78
CA THR A 56 -4.19 12.42 -7.00
C THR A 56 -3.85 12.76 -5.57
N LYS A 57 -4.54 13.77 -5.03
CA LYS A 57 -4.49 14.05 -3.59
C LYS A 57 -5.30 12.98 -2.86
N VAL A 58 -4.65 12.29 -1.93
CA VAL A 58 -5.31 11.35 -1.02
C VAL A 58 -5.74 12.11 0.22
N GLU A 59 -7.05 12.18 0.44
CA GLU A 59 -7.67 12.79 1.62
C GLU A 59 -8.19 11.66 2.53
N ILE A 60 -7.63 11.55 3.74
CA ILE A 60 -8.06 10.53 4.71
C ILE A 60 -9.10 11.17 5.63
N LYS A 61 -10.36 10.76 5.47
CA LYS A 61 -11.49 11.22 6.31
C LYS A 61 -11.82 10.19 7.38
N GLY A 62 -12.39 10.64 8.49
CA GLY A 62 -12.88 9.74 9.55
C GLY A 62 -11.79 9.09 10.40
N ILE A 63 -10.60 9.71 10.48
CA ILE A 63 -9.49 9.26 11.34
C ILE A 63 -9.94 9.14 12.82
N SER A 64 -10.89 9.98 13.23
CA SER A 64 -11.49 9.97 14.57
C SER A 64 -12.31 8.71 14.90
N ASN A 65 -12.68 7.89 13.91
CA ASN A 65 -13.44 6.65 14.12
C ASN A 65 -12.56 5.40 14.16
N ILE A 66 -11.24 5.55 14.03
CA ILE A 66 -10.30 4.43 14.05
C ILE A 66 -9.98 4.14 15.52
N PRO A 67 -10.38 2.97 16.07
CA PRO A 67 -10.22 2.62 17.48
C PRO A 67 -8.75 2.36 17.87
#